data_AF-A0A535KDE1-F1
#
_entry.id   AF-A0A535KDE1-F1
#
_cell.length_a   1.000
_cell.length_b   1.000
_cell.length_c   1.000
_cell.angle_alpha   90.00
_cell.angle_beta   90.00
_cell.angle_gamma   90.00
#
_symmetry.space_group_name_H-M   'P 1'
#
loop_
_entity.id
_entity.type
_entity.pdbx_description
1 polymer ?
#
loop_
_entity_poly.entity_id
_entity_poly.type
_entity_poly.pdbx_seq_one_letter_code
_entity_poly.pdbx_strand_id
1 'polypeptide(L)'
;GAEPIGGEGLYLVETNVAEWRLRASLPDDDLRRWLILHEMTHAWQFAAHSWLRPHMEESMKRLIETVTSKGPAVTRFAAFAGVLPAQWKVMRQVQGTMSAVEGYSNLVMNRLGSKLLPGFDQLERAYRERSSGKSALEVLIWKLTGLDLKLQQYQRGEAFCQAVFEKHGLAVLNRVWDGPDSMPTLNELGNPEAWYRRTTGTRPPTPRSVS
;
A
#
# COMPACT_ATOMS: atom_id res chain seq x y z
N GLY A 1 -34.98 -1.65 13.96
CA GLY A 1 -34.77 -1.17 12.58
C GLY A 1 -34.06 -2.27 11.85
N ALA A 2 -34.58 -2.68 10.69
CA ALA A 2 -33.94 -3.71 9.87
C ALA A 2 -32.49 -3.27 9.56
N GLU A 3 -31.51 -4.14 9.84
CA GLU A 3 -30.15 -3.97 9.35
C GLU A 3 -30.21 -3.85 7.83
N PRO A 4 -29.79 -2.73 7.24
CA PRO A 4 -29.77 -2.64 5.81
C PRO A 4 -28.41 -3.22 5.34
N ILE A 5 -28.53 -4.10 4.35
CA ILE A 5 -27.62 -4.27 3.20
C ILE A 5 -26.51 -5.33 3.33
N GLY A 6 -26.49 -6.25 2.36
CA GLY A 6 -25.54 -7.36 2.22
C GLY A 6 -24.08 -6.93 2.10
N GLY A 7 -23.18 -7.88 2.36
CA GLY A 7 -21.76 -7.69 2.70
C GLY A 7 -20.82 -7.03 1.70
N GLU A 8 -21.32 -6.33 0.67
CA GLU A 8 -20.52 -5.57 -0.29
C GLU A 8 -20.95 -4.10 -0.29
N GLY A 9 -20.30 -3.29 0.54
CA GLY A 9 -20.53 -1.86 0.64
C GLY A 9 -19.25 -1.11 1.01
N LEU A 10 -19.12 0.11 0.50
CA LEU A 10 -18.06 1.05 0.86
C LEU A 10 -18.61 1.96 1.96
N TYR A 11 -17.95 1.96 3.12
CA TYR A 11 -18.43 2.68 4.29
C TYR A 11 -17.48 3.83 4.64
N LEU A 12 -18.04 5.02 4.74
CA LEU A 12 -17.33 6.18 5.28
C LEU A 12 -17.78 6.43 6.71
N VAL A 13 -16.81 6.60 7.61
CA VAL A 13 -17.10 6.98 9.00
C VAL A 13 -17.28 8.49 9.06
N GLU A 14 -18.53 8.94 8.92
CA GLU A 14 -18.89 10.37 8.80
C GLU A 14 -18.26 11.27 9.85
N THR A 15 -18.18 10.81 11.11
CA THR A 15 -17.55 11.59 12.19
C THR A 15 -16.09 11.91 11.89
N ASN A 16 -15.32 10.95 11.37
CA ASN A 16 -13.91 11.14 11.02
C ASN A 16 -13.75 12.05 9.79
N VAL A 17 -14.67 11.94 8.83
CA VAL A 17 -14.70 12.76 7.62
C VAL A 17 -14.97 14.22 7.99
N ALA A 18 -16.00 14.47 8.81
CA ALA A 18 -16.37 15.79 9.29
C ALA A 18 -15.23 16.43 10.12
N GLU A 19 -14.62 15.67 11.03
CA GLU A 19 -13.48 16.15 11.82
C GLU A 19 -12.31 16.57 10.93
N TRP A 20 -11.93 15.73 9.95
CA TRP A 20 -10.81 16.04 9.06
C TRP A 20 -11.11 17.25 8.19
N ARG A 21 -12.33 17.33 7.63
CA ARG A 21 -12.77 18.46 6.83
C ARG A 21 -12.62 19.78 7.57
N LEU A 22 -13.07 19.84 8.82
CA LEU A 22 -12.98 21.04 9.64
C LEU A 22 -11.52 21.38 9.97
N ARG A 23 -10.75 20.39 10.44
CA ARG A 23 -9.36 20.59 10.85
C ARG A 23 -8.45 21.06 9.71
N ALA A 24 -8.65 20.54 8.50
CA ALA A 24 -7.86 20.89 7.32
C ALA A 24 -8.56 21.89 6.37
N SER A 25 -9.73 22.41 6.76
CA SER A 25 -10.54 23.35 5.96
C SER A 25 -10.78 22.90 4.50
N LEU A 26 -11.17 21.63 4.34
CA LEU A 26 -11.33 20.98 3.03
C LEU A 26 -12.72 21.20 2.43
N PRO A 27 -12.88 21.18 1.10
CA PRO A 27 -14.19 21.20 0.45
C PRO A 27 -14.92 19.88 0.73
N ASP A 28 -16.16 19.94 1.23
CA ASP A 28 -16.91 18.73 1.67
C ASP A 28 -17.13 17.75 0.52
N ASP A 29 -17.69 18.24 -0.59
CA ASP A 29 -17.99 17.46 -1.78
C ASP A 29 -16.75 16.79 -2.37
N ASP A 30 -15.67 17.55 -2.56
CA ASP A 30 -14.45 17.03 -3.16
C ASP A 30 -13.76 16.03 -2.22
N LEU A 31 -13.78 16.27 -0.90
CA LEU A 31 -13.26 15.31 0.09
C LEU A 31 -13.99 13.97 0.00
N ARG A 32 -15.33 13.99 -0.07
CA ARG A 32 -16.14 12.77 -0.17
C ARG A 32 -15.86 12.03 -1.48
N ARG A 33 -15.83 12.74 -2.61
CA ARG A 33 -15.52 12.14 -3.92
C ARG A 33 -14.10 11.59 -3.96
N TRP A 34 -13.14 12.29 -3.37
CA TRP A 34 -11.76 11.83 -3.23
C TRP A 34 -11.68 10.54 -2.41
N LEU A 35 -12.37 10.47 -1.27
CA LEU A 35 -12.46 9.26 -0.45
C LEU A 35 -13.11 8.11 -1.23
N ILE A 36 -14.24 8.35 -1.90
CA ILE A 36 -14.92 7.34 -2.71
C ILE A 36 -14.01 6.81 -3.82
N LEU A 37 -13.28 7.68 -4.52
CA LEU A 37 -12.35 7.27 -5.57
C LEU A 37 -11.19 6.43 -5.01
N HIS A 38 -10.65 6.83 -3.85
CA HIS A 38 -9.59 6.10 -3.17
C HIS A 38 -10.06 4.71 -2.74
N GLU A 39 -11.19 4.63 -2.04
CA GLU A 39 -11.77 3.39 -1.56
C GLU A 39 -12.22 2.47 -2.72
N MET A 40 -12.78 3.02 -3.80
CA MET A 40 -13.15 2.25 -4.98
C MET A 40 -11.91 1.69 -5.70
N THR A 41 -10.78 2.41 -5.67
CA THR A 41 -9.51 1.90 -6.19
C THR A 41 -9.05 0.68 -5.41
N HIS A 42 -9.11 0.73 -4.08
CA HIS A 42 -8.80 -0.43 -3.24
C HIS A 42 -9.79 -1.58 -3.42
N ALA A 43 -11.09 -1.28 -3.45
CA ALA A 43 -12.12 -2.28 -3.71
C ALA A 43 -11.86 -3.00 -5.04
N TRP A 44 -11.52 -2.26 -6.10
CA TRP A 44 -11.14 -2.84 -7.39
C TRP A 44 -9.87 -3.70 -7.28
N GLN A 45 -8.80 -3.23 -6.62
CA GLN A 45 -7.56 -4.01 -6.45
C GLN A 45 -7.83 -5.37 -5.77
N PHE A 46 -8.63 -5.39 -4.71
CA PHE A 46 -8.95 -6.63 -3.99
C PHE A 46 -9.98 -7.52 -4.71
N ALA A 47 -10.92 -6.93 -5.45
CA ALA A 47 -11.92 -7.69 -6.20
C ALA A 47 -11.36 -8.26 -7.52
N ALA A 48 -10.53 -7.50 -8.23
CA ALA A 48 -9.95 -7.90 -9.51
C ALA A 48 -8.81 -8.93 -9.37
N HIS A 49 -8.17 -8.99 -8.19
CA HIS A 49 -7.00 -9.84 -7.95
C HIS A 49 -7.29 -10.82 -6.81
N SER A 50 -7.92 -11.95 -7.15
CA SER A 50 -8.39 -12.96 -6.20
C SER A 50 -7.30 -13.55 -5.30
N TRP A 51 -6.02 -13.47 -5.71
CA TRP A 51 -4.89 -13.92 -4.92
C TRP A 51 -4.50 -12.95 -3.80
N LEU A 52 -4.85 -11.67 -3.89
CA LEU A 52 -4.34 -10.61 -3.01
C LEU A 52 -4.83 -10.80 -1.57
N ARG A 53 -6.13 -11.05 -1.39
CA ARG A 53 -6.71 -11.28 -0.06
C ARG A 53 -6.12 -12.51 0.63
N PRO A 54 -6.13 -13.72 0.03
CA PRO A 54 -5.49 -14.90 0.62
C PRO A 54 -4.00 -14.69 0.92
N HIS A 55 -3.26 -14.01 0.04
CA HIS A 55 -1.85 -13.72 0.23
C HIS A 55 -1.58 -12.84 1.46
N MET A 56 -2.37 -11.76 1.63
CA MET A 56 -2.26 -10.86 2.77
C MET A 56 -2.68 -11.54 4.08
N GLU A 57 -3.76 -12.32 4.07
CA GLU A 57 -4.22 -13.10 5.21
C GLU A 57 -3.17 -14.12 5.67
N GLU A 58 -2.59 -14.88 4.74
CA GLU A 58 -1.56 -15.85 5.06
C GLU A 58 -0.29 -15.18 5.58
N SER A 59 0.11 -14.06 4.98
CA SER A 59 1.28 -13.29 5.43
C SER A 59 1.09 -12.70 6.82
N MET A 60 -0.11 -12.18 7.12
CA MET A 60 -0.48 -11.68 8.45
C MET A 60 -0.53 -12.80 9.48
N LYS A 61 -1.11 -13.95 9.13
CA LYS A 61 -1.14 -15.13 10.01
C LYS A 61 0.28 -15.57 10.38
N ARG A 62 1.19 -15.67 9.41
CA ARG A 62 2.61 -15.98 9.66
C ARG A 62 3.27 -14.94 10.57
N LEU A 63 2.98 -13.65 10.39
CA LEU A 63 3.47 -12.58 11.27
C LEU A 63 2.96 -12.73 12.71
N ILE A 64 1.67 -13.01 12.90
CA ILE A 64 1.07 -13.19 14.23
C ILE A 64 1.60 -14.45 14.90
N GLU A 65 1.66 -15.58 14.20
CA GLU A 65 2.24 -16.82 14.71
C GLU A 65 3.67 -16.61 15.18
N THR A 66 4.43 -15.81 14.44
CA THR A 66 5.81 -15.47 14.78
C THR A 66 5.91 -14.68 16.09
N VAL A 67 4.96 -13.76 16.36
CA VAL A 67 4.94 -12.94 17.59
C VAL A 67 4.33 -13.68 18.78
N THR A 68 3.37 -14.57 18.52
CA THR A 68 2.65 -15.36 19.54
C THR A 68 3.31 -16.69 19.86
N SER A 69 4.32 -17.09 19.08
CA SER A 69 5.11 -18.30 19.32
C SER A 69 5.67 -18.33 20.74
N LYS A 70 5.56 -19.50 21.38
CA LYS A 70 6.07 -19.79 22.74
C LYS A 70 7.60 -19.72 22.76
N GLY A 71 8.14 -18.52 22.88
CA GLY A 71 9.55 -18.25 23.07
C GLY A 71 9.79 -17.27 24.21
N PRO A 72 11.01 -17.22 24.78
CA PRO A 72 11.39 -16.22 25.78
C PRO A 72 10.99 -14.80 25.35
N ALA A 73 10.61 -13.93 26.29
CA ALA A 73 10.21 -12.55 25.98
C ALA A 73 11.28 -11.79 25.15
N VAL A 74 12.56 -12.11 25.37
CA VAL A 74 13.68 -11.55 24.60
C VAL A 74 13.64 -11.95 23.11
N THR A 75 13.22 -13.18 22.80
CA THR A 75 13.07 -13.67 21.42
C THR A 75 11.90 -12.98 20.73
N ARG A 76 10.80 -12.72 21.45
CA ARG A 76 9.65 -11.95 20.95
C ARG A 76 10.01 -10.47 20.72
N PHE A 77 10.85 -9.90 21.57
CA PHE A 77 11.33 -8.52 21.41
C PHE A 77 12.33 -8.39 20.27
N ALA A 78 13.30 -9.32 20.17
CA ALA A 78 14.24 -9.40 19.06
C ALA A 78 13.54 -9.67 17.72
N ALA A 79 12.45 -10.44 17.75
CA ALA A 79 11.60 -10.65 16.58
C ALA A 79 10.96 -9.36 16.09
N PHE A 80 10.33 -8.63 17.01
CA PHE A 80 9.63 -7.39 16.75
C PHE A 80 10.57 -6.24 16.35
N ALA A 81 11.75 -6.16 16.96
CA ALA A 81 12.79 -5.21 16.60
C ALA A 81 13.45 -5.50 15.25
N GLY A 82 13.09 -6.60 14.57
CA GLY A 82 13.75 -7.01 13.34
C GLY A 82 15.20 -7.44 13.62
N VAL A 83 15.43 -8.40 14.50
CA VAL A 83 16.78 -8.94 14.76
C VAL A 83 16.86 -10.41 14.34
N LEU A 84 15.73 -11.10 14.13
CA LEU A 84 15.68 -12.51 13.73
C LEU A 84 15.46 -12.72 12.20
N PRO A 85 16.42 -13.32 11.46
CA PRO A 85 16.48 -13.34 9.99
C PRO A 85 15.25 -13.89 9.24
N ALA A 86 14.58 -14.93 9.76
CA ALA A 86 13.45 -15.57 9.09
C ALA A 86 12.19 -14.69 9.06
N GLN A 87 12.00 -13.88 10.10
CA GLN A 87 10.80 -13.07 10.32
C GLN A 87 10.82 -11.78 9.50
N TRP A 88 12.02 -11.27 9.26
CA TRP A 88 12.26 -10.19 8.31
C TRP A 88 11.73 -10.49 6.91
N LYS A 89 11.71 -11.75 6.45
CA LYS A 89 11.29 -12.07 5.08
C LYS A 89 9.79 -11.81 4.89
N VAL A 90 8.94 -12.33 5.79
CA VAL A 90 7.47 -12.14 5.72
C VAL A 90 7.12 -10.68 5.93
N MET A 91 7.75 -10.01 6.90
CA MET A 91 7.54 -8.58 7.14
C MET A 91 7.85 -7.74 5.89
N ARG A 92 9.01 -7.98 5.25
CA ARG A 92 9.41 -7.27 4.02
C ARG A 92 8.50 -7.57 2.84
N GLN A 93 7.95 -8.78 2.77
CA GLN A 93 6.97 -9.15 1.73
C GLN A 93 5.67 -8.36 1.92
N VAL A 94 5.12 -8.33 3.14
CA VAL A 94 3.94 -7.51 3.46
C VAL A 94 4.20 -6.05 3.15
N GLN A 95 5.36 -5.52 3.55
CA GLN A 95 5.74 -4.14 3.23
C GLN A 95 5.81 -3.86 1.72
N GLY A 96 6.38 -4.79 0.94
CA GLY A 96 6.43 -4.69 -0.52
C GLY A 96 5.03 -4.64 -1.15
N THR A 97 4.18 -5.59 -0.78
CA THR A 97 2.78 -5.67 -1.26
C THR A 97 1.99 -4.42 -0.88
N MET A 98 2.04 -4.01 0.38
CA MET A 98 1.36 -2.81 0.89
C MET A 98 1.83 -1.55 0.16
N SER A 99 3.15 -1.40 -0.05
CA SER A 99 3.71 -0.26 -0.75
C SER A 99 3.25 -0.19 -2.20
N ALA A 100 3.11 -1.34 -2.87
CA ALA A 100 2.60 -1.40 -4.25
C ALA A 100 1.10 -1.05 -4.31
N VAL A 101 0.30 -1.61 -3.40
CA VAL A 101 -1.16 -1.35 -3.31
C VAL A 101 -1.42 0.15 -3.09
N GLU A 102 -0.78 0.73 -2.08
CA GLU A 102 -0.93 2.15 -1.72
C GLU A 102 -0.31 3.07 -2.78
N GLY A 103 0.87 2.72 -3.29
CA GLY A 103 1.56 3.48 -4.33
C GLY A 103 0.76 3.55 -5.63
N TYR A 104 0.12 2.44 -6.01
CA TYR A 104 -0.75 2.38 -7.18
C TYR A 104 -2.01 3.23 -6.96
N SER A 105 -2.62 3.16 -5.76
CA SER A 105 -3.76 4.00 -5.41
C SER A 105 -3.41 5.48 -5.48
N ASN A 106 -2.26 5.91 -4.94
CA ASN A 106 -1.79 7.29 -5.05
C ASN A 106 -1.57 7.72 -6.51
N LEU A 107 -0.99 6.85 -7.35
CA LEU A 107 -0.87 7.12 -8.78
C LEU A 107 -2.24 7.35 -9.44
N VAL A 108 -3.22 6.49 -9.15
CA VAL A 108 -4.59 6.63 -9.67
C VAL A 108 -5.22 7.93 -9.17
N MET A 109 -5.08 8.24 -7.88
CA MET A 109 -5.59 9.49 -7.30
C MET A 109 -4.97 10.73 -7.95
N ASN A 110 -3.65 10.75 -8.17
CA ASN A 110 -2.98 11.87 -8.81
C ASN A 110 -3.42 12.04 -10.27
N ARG A 111 -3.68 10.94 -10.99
CA ARG A 111 -4.03 10.96 -12.41
C ARG A 111 -5.50 11.24 -12.68
N LEU A 112 -6.40 10.71 -11.84
CA LEU A 112 -7.85 10.88 -11.97
C LEU A 112 -8.37 12.01 -11.09
N GLY A 113 -7.93 12.10 -9.84
CA GLY A 113 -8.35 13.13 -8.90
C GLY A 113 -8.07 14.53 -9.42
N SER A 114 -6.87 14.80 -9.95
CA SER A 114 -6.52 16.10 -10.55
C SER A 114 -7.41 16.52 -11.73
N LYS A 115 -8.07 15.56 -12.40
CA LYS A 115 -8.98 15.83 -13.52
C LYS A 115 -10.44 15.95 -13.08
N LEU A 116 -10.82 15.26 -12.02
CA LEU A 116 -12.21 15.10 -11.59
C LEU A 116 -12.58 16.06 -10.44
N LEU A 117 -11.61 16.54 -9.68
CA LEU A 117 -11.83 17.27 -8.43
C LEU A 117 -11.20 18.67 -8.51
N PRO A 118 -12.00 19.74 -8.56
CA PRO A 118 -11.47 21.11 -8.56
C PRO A 118 -10.55 21.43 -7.38
N GLY A 119 -10.86 20.91 -6.19
CA GLY A 119 -10.07 21.09 -4.96
C GLY A 119 -8.95 20.07 -4.74
N PHE A 120 -8.53 19.31 -5.77
CA PHE A 120 -7.58 18.20 -5.62
C PHE A 120 -6.27 18.61 -4.93
N ASP A 121 -5.63 19.72 -5.34
CA ASP A 121 -4.34 20.14 -4.79
C ASP A 121 -4.40 20.44 -3.28
N GLN A 122 -5.54 20.95 -2.80
CA GLN A 122 -5.75 21.19 -1.37
C GLN A 122 -5.91 19.87 -0.61
N LEU A 123 -6.69 18.95 -1.16
CA LEU A 123 -6.89 17.61 -0.60
C LEU A 123 -5.59 16.82 -0.53
N GLU A 124 -4.82 16.83 -1.62
CA GLU A 124 -3.54 16.12 -1.70
C GLU A 124 -2.55 16.66 -0.68
N ARG A 125 -2.45 17.99 -0.52
CA ARG A 125 -1.58 18.61 0.48
C ARG A 125 -1.98 18.22 1.90
N ALA A 126 -3.26 18.36 2.24
CA ALA A 126 -3.77 17.98 3.56
C ALA A 126 -3.62 16.47 3.83
N TYR A 127 -3.76 15.63 2.79
CA TYR A 127 -3.51 14.21 2.89
C TYR A 127 -2.04 13.91 3.16
N ARG A 128 -1.10 14.54 2.44
CA ARG A 128 0.35 14.35 2.65
C ARG A 128 0.81 14.81 4.03
N GLU A 129 0.24 15.90 4.55
CA GLU A 129 0.49 16.37 5.92
C GLU A 129 -0.05 15.41 6.99
N ARG A 130 -1.17 14.72 6.70
CA ARG A 130 -1.77 13.72 7.59
C ARG A 130 -1.07 12.35 7.49
N SER A 131 -0.70 11.93 6.29
CA SER A 131 -0.18 10.59 5.98
C SER A 131 1.29 10.41 6.36
N SER A 132 2.00 11.50 6.71
CA SER A 132 3.29 11.40 7.40
C SER A 132 3.20 10.68 8.75
N GLY A 133 2.00 10.28 9.21
CA GLY A 133 1.75 9.62 10.49
C GLY A 133 1.22 8.17 10.48
N LYS A 134 0.48 7.66 9.47
CA LYS A 134 -0.01 6.25 9.30
C LYS A 134 -1.01 6.10 8.11
N SER A 135 -1.00 4.98 7.35
CA SER A 135 -1.97 4.63 6.28
C SER A 135 -3.34 4.16 6.82
N ALA A 136 -4.40 4.25 6.01
CA ALA A 136 -5.75 3.78 6.36
C ALA A 136 -5.78 2.26 6.68
N LEU A 137 -5.01 1.48 5.93
CA LEU A 137 -4.86 0.05 6.15
C LEU A 137 -3.93 -0.25 7.35
N GLU A 138 -2.93 0.59 7.62
CA GLU A 138 -2.15 0.49 8.86
C GLU A 138 -3.00 0.74 10.10
N VAL A 139 -3.92 1.71 10.06
CA VAL A 139 -4.87 1.93 11.15
C VAL A 139 -5.77 0.72 11.34
N LEU A 140 -6.18 0.05 10.26
CA LEU A 140 -6.99 -1.17 10.33
C LEU A 140 -6.19 -2.34 10.95
N ILE A 141 -4.95 -2.57 10.50
CA ILE A 141 -4.06 -3.60 11.07
C ILE A 141 -3.78 -3.30 12.55
N TRP A 142 -3.50 -2.04 12.90
CA TRP A 142 -3.31 -1.62 14.28
C TRP A 142 -4.55 -1.87 15.14
N LYS A 143 -5.75 -1.54 14.66
CA LYS A 143 -7.01 -1.77 15.39
C LYS A 143 -7.32 -3.25 15.60
N LEU A 144 -6.98 -4.11 14.63
CA LEU A 144 -7.28 -5.54 14.70
C LEU A 144 -6.23 -6.35 15.49
N THR A 145 -4.98 -5.88 15.53
CA THR A 145 -3.86 -6.67 16.09
C THR A 145 -3.16 -6.03 17.28
N GLY A 146 -3.32 -4.72 17.52
CA GLY A 146 -2.62 -3.97 18.57
C GLY A 146 -1.12 -3.76 18.31
N LEU A 147 -0.61 -4.17 17.14
CA LEU A 147 0.81 -4.07 16.78
C LEU A 147 1.12 -2.68 16.20
N ASP A 148 2.02 -1.93 16.85
CA ASP A 148 2.59 -0.69 16.28
C ASP A 148 3.73 -1.07 15.32
N LEU A 149 3.37 -1.53 14.12
CA LEU A 149 4.36 -1.71 13.07
C LEU A 149 4.80 -0.31 12.61
N LYS A 150 5.99 0.11 13.01
CA LYS A 150 6.67 1.27 12.43
C LYS A 150 7.06 0.92 10.99
N LEU A 151 6.10 0.97 10.07
CA LEU A 151 6.34 0.76 8.65
C LEU A 151 6.91 2.07 8.07
N GLN A 152 8.13 2.43 8.47
CA GLN A 152 8.85 3.51 7.79
C GLN A 152 9.19 3.05 6.38
N GLN A 153 8.38 3.45 5.37
CA GLN A 153 8.79 3.72 3.98
C GLN A 153 7.64 4.11 3.01
N TYR A 154 6.62 4.84 3.46
CA TYR A 154 5.44 5.17 2.65
C TYR A 154 5.66 6.10 1.44
N GLN A 155 6.82 6.76 1.32
CA GLN A 155 7.15 7.54 0.13
C GLN A 155 7.68 6.68 -1.03
N ARG A 156 8.11 5.44 -0.76
CA ARG A 156 8.77 4.61 -1.77
C ARG A 156 7.79 3.93 -2.73
N GLY A 157 6.58 3.59 -2.27
CA GLY A 157 5.55 2.95 -3.09
C GLY A 157 5.03 3.85 -4.22
N GLU A 158 4.63 5.07 -3.89
CA GLU A 158 4.17 6.06 -4.88
C GLU A 158 5.28 6.38 -5.89
N ALA A 159 6.50 6.67 -5.42
CA ALA A 159 7.64 6.95 -6.29
C ALA A 159 7.97 5.77 -7.21
N PHE A 160 7.89 4.54 -6.71
CA PHE A 160 8.04 3.33 -7.51
C PHE A 160 6.98 3.24 -8.61
N CYS A 161 5.69 3.34 -8.26
CA CYS A 161 4.59 3.23 -9.22
C CYS A 161 4.67 4.34 -10.28
N GLN A 162 4.96 5.58 -9.87
CA GLN A 162 5.17 6.70 -10.78
C GLN A 162 6.34 6.43 -11.74
N ALA A 163 7.50 6.01 -11.23
CA ALA A 163 8.67 5.77 -12.06
C ALA A 163 8.48 4.65 -13.09
N VAL A 164 7.83 3.54 -12.69
CA VAL A 164 7.48 2.45 -13.64
C VAL A 164 6.48 2.96 -14.67
N PHE A 165 5.43 3.65 -14.24
CA PHE A 165 4.40 4.18 -15.13
C PHE A 165 4.99 5.16 -16.16
N GLU A 166 5.80 6.13 -15.72
CA GLU A 166 6.37 7.15 -16.60
C GLU A 166 7.33 6.55 -17.63
N LYS A 167 8.13 5.56 -17.22
CA LYS A 167 9.15 4.98 -18.09
C LYS A 167 8.61 3.88 -19.00
N HIS A 168 7.70 3.04 -18.48
CA HIS A 168 7.31 1.78 -19.12
C HIS A 168 5.79 1.67 -19.37
N GLY A 169 5.00 2.61 -18.87
CA GLY A 169 3.55 2.67 -19.05
C GLY A 169 2.74 1.80 -18.09
N LEU A 170 1.42 2.02 -18.11
CA LEU A 170 0.48 1.34 -17.21
C LEU A 170 0.45 -0.17 -17.42
N ALA A 171 0.56 -0.65 -18.67
CA ALA A 171 0.54 -2.08 -18.97
C ALA A 171 1.70 -2.83 -18.27
N VAL A 172 2.87 -2.19 -18.18
CA VAL A 172 4.00 -2.76 -17.44
C VAL A 172 3.77 -2.64 -15.94
N LEU A 173 3.29 -1.50 -15.44
CA LEU A 173 2.97 -1.36 -14.02
C LEU A 173 1.94 -2.42 -13.55
N ASN A 174 0.91 -2.70 -14.35
CA ASN A 174 -0.15 -3.67 -14.03
C ASN A 174 0.37 -5.08 -13.81
N ARG A 175 1.61 -5.40 -14.20
CA ARG A 175 2.22 -6.70 -13.88
C ARG A 175 2.40 -6.93 -12.38
N VAL A 176 2.38 -5.88 -11.54
CA VAL A 176 2.34 -6.05 -10.07
C VAL A 176 1.16 -6.93 -9.63
N TRP A 177 0.12 -7.00 -10.46
CA TRP A 177 -1.09 -7.77 -10.20
C TRP A 177 -1.07 -9.22 -10.73
N ASP A 178 -0.01 -9.64 -11.45
CA ASP A 178 0.12 -10.98 -12.03
C ASP A 178 0.16 -12.08 -10.93
N GLY A 179 0.58 -11.73 -9.72
CA GLY A 179 0.66 -12.66 -8.59
C GLY A 179 1.57 -12.17 -7.46
N PRO A 180 1.67 -12.92 -6.34
CA PRO A 180 2.53 -12.57 -5.21
C PRO A 180 4.00 -12.37 -5.60
N ASP A 181 4.51 -13.17 -6.53
CA ASP A 181 5.90 -13.10 -6.99
C ASP A 181 6.19 -11.85 -7.83
N SER A 182 5.16 -11.20 -8.37
CA SER A 182 5.30 -9.96 -9.13
C SER A 182 5.31 -8.71 -8.25
N MET A 183 5.02 -8.83 -6.95
CA MET A 183 5.11 -7.69 -6.03
C MET A 183 6.56 -7.20 -5.92
N PRO A 184 6.78 -5.87 -5.76
CA PRO A 184 8.11 -5.33 -5.56
C PRO A 184 8.64 -5.70 -4.18
N THR A 185 9.91 -6.05 -4.12
CA THR A 185 10.66 -6.12 -2.87
C THR A 185 11.02 -4.71 -2.38
N LEU A 186 11.42 -4.56 -1.11
CA LEU A 186 11.87 -3.26 -0.60
C LEU A 186 13.03 -2.64 -1.39
N ASN A 187 13.97 -3.47 -1.87
CA ASN A 187 15.09 -3.01 -2.68
C ASN A 187 14.61 -2.49 -4.03
N GLU A 188 13.58 -3.12 -4.59
CA GLU A 188 12.98 -2.76 -5.86
C GLU A 188 12.10 -1.52 -5.79
N LEU A 189 11.45 -1.27 -4.65
CA LEU A 189 10.77 0.01 -4.41
C LEU A 189 11.76 1.19 -4.53
N GLY A 190 13.01 1.00 -4.11
CA GLY A 190 14.09 1.98 -4.31
C GLY A 190 14.81 1.86 -5.65
N ASN A 191 14.53 0.83 -6.45
CA ASN A 191 15.14 0.58 -7.76
C ASN A 191 14.10 0.00 -8.73
N PRO A 192 13.18 0.85 -9.24
CA PRO A 192 12.08 0.40 -10.09
C PRO A 192 12.52 -0.37 -11.35
N GLU A 193 13.72 -0.08 -11.85
CA GLU A 193 14.28 -0.78 -12.99
C GLU A 193 14.67 -2.23 -12.67
N ALA A 194 15.09 -2.52 -11.44
CA ALA A 194 15.36 -3.90 -11.01
C ALA A 194 14.09 -4.76 -11.04
N TRP A 195 12.97 -4.19 -10.59
CA TRP A 195 11.66 -4.82 -10.68
C TRP A 195 11.26 -5.08 -12.13
N TYR A 196 11.33 -4.05 -12.98
CA TYR A 196 11.01 -4.15 -14.40
C TYR A 196 11.78 -5.30 -15.08
N ARG A 197 13.10 -5.37 -14.86
CA ARG A 197 13.92 -6.44 -15.44
C ARG A 197 13.53 -7.83 -14.96
N ARG A 198 13.17 -7.97 -13.68
CA ARG A 198 12.74 -9.24 -13.10
C ARG A 198 11.39 -9.69 -13.67
N THR A 199 10.42 -8.79 -13.78
CA THR A 199 9.04 -9.13 -14.17
C THR A 199 8.85 -9.25 -15.68
N THR A 200 9.72 -8.65 -16.48
CA THR A 200 9.67 -8.72 -17.95
C THR A 200 10.73 -9.64 -18.58
N GLY A 201 11.65 -10.18 -17.77
CA GLY A 201 12.70 -11.09 -18.24
C GLY A 201 13.83 -10.41 -19.02
N THR A 202 13.89 -9.07 -19.08
CA THR A 202 14.99 -8.35 -19.75
C THR A 202 16.25 -8.37 -18.89
N ARG A 203 17.27 -9.14 -19.32
CA ARG A 203 18.61 -9.15 -18.70
C ARG A 203 19.31 -7.79 -18.95
N PRO A 204 20.06 -7.20 -18.00
CA PRO A 204 20.80 -5.97 -18.26
C PRO A 204 21.80 -6.16 -19.42
N PRO A 205 22.02 -5.14 -20.28
CA PRO A 205 23.01 -5.23 -21.33
C PRO A 205 24.38 -5.52 -20.71
N THR A 206 25.07 -6.54 -21.22
CA THR A 206 26.43 -6.88 -20.81
C THR A 206 27.31 -5.67 -21.11
N PRO A 207 28.11 -5.15 -20.15
CA PRO A 207 29.03 -4.07 -20.45
C PRO A 207 29.96 -4.54 -21.58
N ARG A 208 29.96 -3.82 -22.71
CA ARG A 208 30.88 -4.09 -23.81
C ARG A 208 32.29 -3.96 -23.26
N SER A 209 33.05 -5.05 -23.30
CA SER A 209 34.50 -4.98 -23.05
C SER A 209 35.08 -4.05 -24.11
N VAL A 210 35.61 -2.92 -23.68
CA VAL A 210 36.47 -2.10 -24.53
C VAL A 210 37.74 -2.92 -24.71
N SER A 211 37.97 -3.40 -25.92
CA SER A 211 39.25 -3.97 -26.37
C SER A 211 40.16 -2.86 -26.85
#